data_AF-A0AAV8X4B7-F1
#
_entry.id   AF-A0AAV8X4B7-F1
#
_cell.length_a   1.000
_cell.length_b   1.000
_cell.length_c   1.000
_cell.angle_alpha   90.00
_cell.angle_beta   90.00
_cell.angle_gamma   90.00
#
_symmetry.space_group_name_H-M   'P 1'
#
loop_
_entity.id
_entity.type
_entity.pdbx_description
1 polymer ?
#
loop_
_entity_poly.entity_id
_entity_poly.type
_entity_poly.pdbx_seq_one_letter_code
_entity_poly.pdbx_strand_id
1 'polypeptide(L)'
;KWIIDSYNYWADIKDSPEGAKAGVTDISGYIFSSEYPNIVRNHYLERLVPIYRPASEGELKLCPGNWRYGSFFTTLLTQCTLYLPWAMKKFLDAGGKILEKKVTTLSSVGLHYDVVVNCTGLGAKYLCDDHKLVPVRGQVIKIQCDTAILMQEGRIF
;
A
#
# COMPACT_ATOMS: atom_id res chain seq x y z
N LYS A 1 12.36 5.88 7.98
CA LYS A 1 11.80 7.25 7.87
C LYS A 1 10.50 7.23 7.06
N TRP A 2 10.52 7.04 5.73
CA TRP A 2 9.29 7.08 4.91
C TRP A 2 8.15 6.16 5.36
N ILE A 3 8.45 4.94 5.81
CA ILE A 3 7.39 4.04 6.32
C ILE A 3 6.68 4.59 7.56
N ILE A 4 7.42 5.26 8.44
CA ILE A 4 6.89 5.88 9.66
C ILE A 4 6.06 7.11 9.28
N ASP A 5 6.62 7.99 8.45
CA ASP A 5 5.96 9.22 8.02
C ASP A 5 4.65 8.90 7.26
N SER A 6 4.69 7.91 6.36
CA SER A 6 3.50 7.44 5.64
C SER A 6 2.48 6.84 6.59
N TYR A 7 2.88 5.95 7.49
CA TYR A 7 1.94 5.33 8.44
C TYR A 7 1.23 6.39 9.28
N ASN A 8 1.97 7.36 9.81
CA ASN A 8 1.40 8.46 10.60
C ASN A 8 0.42 9.29 9.76
N TYR A 9 0.79 9.64 8.52
CA TYR A 9 -0.12 10.36 7.62
C TYR A 9 -1.43 9.59 7.37
N TRP A 10 -1.35 8.27 7.15
CA TRP A 10 -2.54 7.45 6.97
C TRP A 10 -3.36 7.31 8.26
N ALA A 11 -2.70 7.19 9.42
CA ALA A 11 -3.36 7.16 10.71
C ALA A 11 -4.12 8.46 10.98
N ASP A 12 -3.51 9.62 10.69
CA ASP A 12 -4.15 10.93 10.83
C ASP A 12 -5.40 11.04 9.93
N ILE A 13 -5.35 10.53 8.70
CA ILE A 13 -6.53 10.49 7.83
C ILE A 13 -7.61 9.57 8.42
N LYS A 14 -7.24 8.38 8.88
CA LYS A 14 -8.18 7.41 9.48
C LYS A 14 -8.92 8.04 10.67
N ASP A 15 -8.20 8.72 11.54
CA ASP A 15 -8.73 9.33 12.76
C ASP A 15 -9.49 10.64 12.49
N SER A 16 -9.38 11.20 11.28
CA SER A 16 -10.15 12.38 10.86
C SER A 16 -11.62 12.04 10.55
N PRO A 17 -12.52 13.03 10.56
CA PRO A 17 -13.91 12.86 10.10
C PRO A 17 -14.05 12.41 8.63
N GLU A 18 -12.96 12.48 7.86
CA GLU A 18 -12.93 12.12 6.44
C GLU A 18 -12.40 10.70 6.21
N GLY A 19 -11.91 9.99 7.24
CA GLY A 19 -11.24 8.69 7.10
C GLY A 19 -12.05 7.65 6.30
N ALA A 20 -13.34 7.53 6.62
CA ALA A 20 -14.26 6.64 5.89
C ALA A 20 -14.45 7.06 4.42
N LYS A 21 -14.51 8.37 4.14
CA LYS A 21 -14.63 8.90 2.76
C LYS A 21 -13.33 8.71 1.97
N ALA A 22 -12.19 8.85 2.64
CA ALA A 22 -10.87 8.60 2.08
C ALA A 22 -10.59 7.09 1.91
N GLY A 23 -11.43 6.22 2.49
CA GLY A 23 -11.27 4.77 2.41
C GLY A 23 -10.07 4.25 3.21
N VAL A 24 -9.71 4.91 4.30
CA VAL A 24 -8.63 4.50 5.21
C VAL A 24 -9.26 3.89 6.45
N THR A 25 -8.88 2.66 6.78
CA THR A 25 -9.41 1.91 7.93
C THR A 25 -8.34 1.00 8.53
N ASP A 26 -8.52 0.58 9.78
CA ASP A 26 -7.72 -0.51 10.33
C ASP A 26 -8.12 -1.85 9.68
N ILE A 27 -7.14 -2.72 9.52
CA ILE A 27 -7.31 -4.12 9.13
C ILE A 27 -6.40 -4.99 9.98
N SER A 28 -6.93 -6.13 10.43
CA SER A 28 -6.14 -7.15 11.12
C SER A 28 -5.89 -8.35 10.21
N GLY A 29 -4.74 -8.98 10.39
CA GLY A 29 -4.32 -10.08 9.53
C GLY A 29 -3.26 -10.97 10.14
N TYR A 30 -2.96 -12.03 9.41
CA TYR A 30 -1.95 -13.01 9.74
C TYR A 30 -0.91 -13.11 8.61
N ILE A 31 0.35 -13.26 9.00
CA ILE A 31 1.41 -13.75 8.11
C ILE A 31 1.75 -15.15 8.59
N PHE A 32 1.68 -16.14 7.71
CA PHE A 32 2.02 -17.53 8.02
C PHE A 32 3.19 -18.05 7.19
N SER A 33 3.94 -18.98 7.75
CA SER A 33 5.00 -19.72 7.06
C SER A 33 5.12 -21.16 7.57
N SER A 34 5.35 -22.09 6.65
CA SER A 34 5.70 -23.48 6.94
C SER A 34 7.21 -23.73 6.95
N GLU A 35 8.00 -22.80 6.43
CA GLU A 35 9.44 -22.99 6.17
C GLU A 35 10.32 -22.33 7.22
N TYR A 36 10.23 -20.99 7.38
CA TYR A 36 11.16 -20.24 8.21
C TYR A 36 10.48 -19.18 9.10
N PRO A 37 10.93 -19.00 10.36
CA PRO A 37 10.33 -18.06 11.30
C PRO A 37 10.58 -16.58 10.97
N ASN A 38 11.63 -16.25 10.22
CA ASN A 38 11.92 -14.86 9.84
C ASN A 38 10.95 -14.32 8.77
N ILE A 39 10.28 -15.20 8.02
CA ILE A 39 9.29 -14.82 7.00
C ILE A 39 8.08 -14.14 7.63
N VAL A 40 7.68 -14.59 8.82
CA VAL A 40 6.52 -14.05 9.53
C VAL A 40 6.86 -12.83 10.38
N ARG A 41 8.09 -12.31 10.27
CA ARG A 41 8.55 -11.13 11.02
C ARG A 41 8.88 -9.99 10.08
N ASN A 42 8.46 -8.79 10.46
CA ASN A 42 8.73 -7.57 9.72
C ASN A 42 9.22 -6.48 10.68
N HIS A 43 10.54 -6.27 10.73
CA HIS A 43 11.17 -5.33 11.65
C HIS A 43 10.76 -3.87 11.40
N TYR A 44 10.23 -3.54 10.23
CA TYR A 44 9.70 -2.20 9.96
C TYR A 44 8.31 -1.98 10.56
N LEU A 45 7.52 -3.05 10.74
CA LEU A 45 6.16 -2.98 11.28
C LEU A 45 6.11 -3.22 12.78
N GLU A 46 6.95 -4.13 13.31
CA GLU A 46 6.95 -4.58 14.72
C GLU A 46 6.96 -3.44 15.75
N ARG A 47 7.54 -2.28 15.41
CA ARG A 47 7.64 -1.12 16.31
C ARG A 47 6.77 0.07 15.88
N LEU A 48 5.99 -0.09 14.82
CA LEU A 48 5.22 0.98 14.20
C LEU A 48 3.72 0.76 14.34
N VAL A 49 3.26 -0.47 14.12
CA VAL A 49 1.84 -0.79 14.15
C VAL A 49 1.36 -1.02 15.59
N PRO A 50 0.07 -0.76 15.92
CA PRO A 50 -0.44 -0.85 17.29
C PRO A 50 -0.37 -2.26 17.87
N ILE A 51 -0.51 -3.29 17.01
CA ILE A 51 -0.46 -4.68 17.42
C ILE A 51 0.42 -5.44 16.44
N TYR A 52 1.47 -6.08 16.97
CA TYR A 52 2.27 -7.06 16.27
C TYR A 52 2.75 -8.11 17.27
N ARG A 53 2.33 -9.37 17.08
CA ARG A 53 2.66 -10.45 18.01
C ARG A 53 2.76 -11.80 17.29
N PRO A 54 3.43 -12.80 17.89
CA PRO A 54 3.32 -14.17 17.42
C PRO A 54 1.85 -14.64 17.40
N ALA A 55 1.51 -15.46 16.40
CA ALA A 55 0.26 -16.20 16.38
C ALA A 55 0.32 -17.35 17.40
N SER A 56 -0.79 -17.60 18.08
CA SER A 56 -0.96 -18.75 18.97
C SER A 56 -1.09 -20.06 18.20
N GLU A 57 -0.91 -21.19 18.88
CA GLU A 57 -1.10 -22.52 18.27
C GLU A 57 -2.53 -22.74 17.73
N GLY A 58 -3.53 -22.12 18.36
CA GLY A 58 -4.90 -22.14 17.87
C GLY A 58 -5.07 -21.30 16.59
N GLU A 59 -4.42 -20.15 16.52
CA GLU A 59 -4.46 -19.25 15.36
C GLU A 59 -3.78 -19.86 14.13
N LEU A 60 -2.72 -20.67 14.31
CA LEU A 60 -2.07 -21.42 13.22
C LEU A 60 -3.01 -22.42 12.53
N LYS A 61 -4.13 -22.80 13.18
CA LYS A 61 -5.13 -23.75 12.66
C LYS A 61 -6.33 -23.07 11.99
N LEU A 62 -6.36 -21.74 11.92
CA LEU A 62 -7.50 -21.00 11.36
C LEU A 62 -7.74 -21.27 9.88
N CYS A 63 -6.70 -21.62 9.13
CA CYS A 63 -6.80 -21.83 7.69
C CYS A 63 -6.05 -23.10 7.26
N PRO A 64 -6.51 -23.76 6.18
CA PRO A 64 -5.84 -24.94 5.65
C PRO A 64 -4.35 -24.67 5.37
N GLY A 65 -3.49 -25.55 5.86
CA GLY A 65 -2.03 -25.46 5.69
C GLY A 65 -1.30 -26.12 6.86
N ASN A 66 -0.01 -26.42 6.64
CA ASN A 66 0.86 -26.96 7.69
C ASN A 66 1.75 -25.84 8.26
N TRP A 67 1.11 -24.81 8.80
CA TRP A 67 1.78 -23.60 9.28
C TRP A 67 2.56 -23.90 10.56
N ARG A 68 3.86 -23.61 10.54
CA ARG A 68 4.75 -23.80 11.70
C ARG A 68 5.03 -22.50 12.43
N TYR A 69 4.92 -21.37 11.72
CA TYR A 69 5.19 -20.04 12.23
C TYR A 69 4.08 -19.09 11.79
N GLY A 70 3.78 -18.11 12.65
CA GLY A 70 2.79 -17.09 12.35
C GLY A 70 2.96 -15.83 13.18
N SER A 71 2.53 -14.71 12.62
CA SER A 71 2.38 -13.43 13.34
C SER A 71 1.00 -12.84 13.05
N PHE A 72 0.38 -12.32 14.11
CA PHE A 72 -0.82 -11.51 14.03
C PHE A 72 -0.46 -10.02 14.11
N PHE A 73 -1.10 -9.20 13.29
CA PHE A 73 -0.87 -7.76 13.29
C PHE A 73 -2.13 -6.98 12.89
N THR A 74 -2.20 -5.73 13.34
CA THR A 74 -3.23 -4.76 12.92
C THR A 74 -2.53 -3.59 12.25
N THR A 75 -2.91 -3.25 11.02
CA THR A 75 -2.33 -2.16 10.23
C THR A 75 -3.42 -1.37 9.52
N LEU A 76 -3.05 -0.43 8.65
CA LEU A 76 -3.97 0.38 7.86
C LEU A 76 -4.20 -0.23 6.47
N LEU A 77 -5.47 -0.27 6.05
CA LEU A 77 -5.90 -0.53 4.68
C LEU A 77 -6.31 0.78 4.04
N THR A 78 -5.79 1.04 2.84
CA THR A 78 -6.16 2.18 2.00
C THR A 78 -6.84 1.70 0.72
N GLN A 79 -8.12 2.02 0.55
CA GLN A 79 -8.85 1.66 -0.65
C GLN A 79 -8.63 2.70 -1.75
N CYS A 80 -7.81 2.37 -2.75
CA CYS A 80 -7.44 3.32 -3.83
C CYS A 80 -8.66 3.90 -4.57
N THR A 81 -9.74 3.12 -4.73
CA THR A 81 -10.99 3.56 -5.38
C THR A 81 -11.71 4.66 -4.63
N LEU A 82 -11.43 4.83 -3.33
CA LEU A 82 -11.97 5.91 -2.50
C LEU A 82 -10.92 7.00 -2.28
N TYR A 83 -9.68 6.60 -1.98
CA TYR A 83 -8.60 7.53 -1.67
C TYR A 83 -8.24 8.43 -2.84
N LEU A 84 -8.09 7.89 -4.06
CA LEU A 84 -7.67 8.68 -5.22
C LEU A 84 -8.69 9.78 -5.56
N PRO A 85 -10.01 9.50 -5.66
CA PRO A 85 -11.02 10.56 -5.82
C PRO A 85 -11.02 11.57 -4.68
N TRP A 86 -10.87 11.12 -3.42
CA TRP A 86 -10.81 12.01 -2.26
C TRP A 86 -9.61 12.97 -2.33
N ALA A 87 -8.41 12.45 -2.60
CA ALA A 87 -7.19 13.24 -2.74
C ALA A 87 -7.27 14.18 -3.95
N MET A 88 -7.83 13.71 -5.07
CA MET A 88 -8.04 14.50 -6.27
C MET A 88 -8.99 15.67 -6.00
N LYS A 89 -10.08 15.46 -5.24
CA LYS A 89 -10.98 16.53 -4.82
C LYS A 89 -10.24 17.60 -4.01
N LYS A 90 -9.44 17.20 -3.01
CA LYS A 90 -8.65 18.15 -2.21
C LYS A 90 -7.68 18.97 -3.06
N PHE A 91 -7.07 18.35 -4.07
CA PHE A 91 -6.21 19.04 -5.03
C PHE A 91 -6.99 20.08 -5.86
N LEU A 92 -8.17 19.72 -6.37
CA LEU A 92 -9.03 20.63 -7.14
C LEU A 92 -9.56 21.79 -6.27
N ASP A 93 -10.01 21.50 -5.05
CA ASP A 93 -10.50 22.50 -4.10
C ASP A 93 -9.41 23.51 -3.71
N ALA A 94 -8.13 23.09 -3.73
CA ALA A 94 -6.97 23.95 -3.55
C ALA A 94 -6.58 24.77 -4.81
N GLY A 95 -7.39 24.71 -5.87
CA GLY A 95 -7.16 25.43 -7.14
C GLY A 95 -6.31 24.67 -8.16
N GLY A 96 -5.99 23.40 -7.87
CA GLY A 96 -5.31 22.52 -8.82
C GLY A 96 -6.14 22.30 -10.10
N LYS A 97 -5.46 22.04 -11.21
CA LYS A 97 -6.10 21.76 -12.51
C LYS A 97 -5.63 20.41 -13.02
N ILE A 98 -6.54 19.65 -13.61
CA ILE A 98 -6.26 18.36 -14.22
C ILE A 98 -6.32 18.53 -15.73
N LEU A 99 -5.24 18.16 -16.40
CA LEU A 99 -5.12 18.18 -17.86
C LEU A 99 -4.84 16.76 -18.33
N GLU A 100 -5.74 16.20 -19.11
CA GLU A 100 -5.52 14.91 -19.75
C GLU A 100 -4.68 15.11 -21.02
N LYS A 101 -3.38 14.78 -20.92
CA LYS A 101 -2.45 14.92 -22.05
C LYS A 101 -1.36 13.85 -21.96
N LYS A 102 -1.01 13.28 -23.11
CA LYS A 102 0.18 12.42 -23.22
C LYS A 102 1.43 13.28 -23.27
N VAL A 103 2.32 13.08 -22.30
CA VAL A 103 3.66 13.69 -22.28
C VAL A 103 4.64 12.72 -22.92
N THR A 104 5.28 13.13 -24.01
CA THR A 104 6.29 12.31 -24.71
C THR A 104 7.72 12.68 -24.31
N THR A 105 7.94 13.92 -23.86
CA THR A 105 9.24 14.39 -23.33
C THR A 105 9.02 15.37 -22.18
N LEU A 106 9.91 15.37 -21.18
CA LEU A 106 9.84 16.34 -20.08
C LEU A 106 10.05 17.78 -20.57
N SER A 107 10.89 17.99 -21.59
CA SER A 107 11.13 19.31 -22.17
C SER A 107 9.86 19.96 -22.74
N SER A 108 8.93 19.16 -23.30
CA SER A 108 7.65 19.68 -23.80
C SER A 108 6.77 20.29 -22.71
N VAL A 109 6.98 19.90 -21.45
CA VAL A 109 6.28 20.42 -20.28
C VAL A 109 7.09 21.55 -19.64
N GLY A 110 8.42 21.40 -19.56
CA GLY A 110 9.33 22.39 -18.95
C GLY A 110 9.31 23.77 -19.61
N LEU A 111 8.82 23.91 -20.86
CA LEU A 111 8.62 25.20 -21.51
C LEU A 111 7.45 26.01 -20.93
N HIS A 112 6.52 25.36 -20.21
CA HIS A 112 5.29 25.97 -19.73
C HIS A 112 5.21 26.10 -18.20
N TYR A 113 6.13 25.47 -17.46
CA TYR A 113 6.10 25.40 -16.01
C TYR A 113 7.50 25.56 -15.43
N ASP A 114 7.62 26.28 -14.31
CA ASP A 114 8.90 26.52 -13.63
C ASP A 114 9.50 25.26 -12.99
N VAL A 115 8.62 24.36 -12.50
CA VAL A 115 9.01 23.13 -11.81
C VAL A 115 8.18 21.97 -12.35
N VAL A 116 8.86 20.86 -12.63
CA VAL A 116 8.24 19.60 -13.05
C VAL A 116 8.57 18.51 -12.03
N VAL A 117 7.53 17.91 -11.45
CA VAL A 117 7.66 16.75 -10.55
C VAL A 117 7.28 15.50 -11.34
N ASN A 118 8.24 14.62 -11.60
CA ASN A 118 8.00 13.40 -12.38
C ASN A 118 7.45 12.26 -11.50
N CYS A 119 6.14 12.03 -11.60
CA CYS A 119 5.43 10.94 -10.91
C CYS A 119 4.88 9.87 -11.87
N THR A 120 5.57 9.59 -12.99
CA THR A 120 5.06 8.71 -14.07
C THR A 120 5.21 7.21 -13.80
N GLY A 121 5.73 6.80 -12.64
CA GLY A 121 5.90 5.39 -12.27
C GLY A 121 6.72 4.62 -13.31
N LEU A 122 6.21 3.47 -13.77
CA LEU A 122 6.85 2.68 -14.84
C LEU A 122 7.01 3.44 -16.17
N GLY A 123 6.26 4.52 -16.39
CA GLY A 123 6.41 5.38 -17.56
C GLY A 123 7.77 6.09 -17.62
N ALA A 124 8.43 6.29 -16.48
CA ALA A 124 9.75 6.92 -16.42
C ALA A 124 10.83 6.11 -17.17
N LYS A 125 10.62 4.80 -17.34
CA LYS A 125 11.46 3.95 -18.19
C LYS A 125 11.61 4.50 -19.61
N TYR A 126 10.53 5.03 -20.17
CA TYR A 126 10.49 5.57 -21.53
C TYR A 126 10.69 7.08 -21.57
N LEU A 127 10.20 7.79 -20.54
CA LEU A 127 10.29 9.25 -20.49
C LEU A 127 11.67 9.77 -20.08
N CYS A 128 12.44 8.95 -19.35
CA CYS A 128 13.74 9.30 -18.79
C CYS A 128 14.83 8.25 -19.05
N ASP A 129 14.58 7.30 -19.96
CA ASP A 129 15.49 6.17 -20.27
C ASP A 129 15.96 5.39 -19.03
N ASP A 130 15.10 5.29 -18.01
CA ASP A 130 15.44 4.58 -16.76
C ASP A 130 15.29 3.07 -16.93
N HIS A 131 16.36 2.44 -17.44
CA HIS A 131 16.41 1.00 -17.66
C HIS A 131 16.49 0.17 -16.36
N LYS A 132 16.68 0.80 -15.19
CA LYS A 132 16.61 0.10 -13.90
C LYS A 132 15.18 -0.26 -13.51
N LEU A 133 14.19 0.42 -14.10
CA LEU A 133 12.78 0.10 -13.90
C LEU A 133 12.39 -1.16 -14.69
N VAL A 134 12.00 -2.18 -13.93
CA VAL A 134 11.49 -3.46 -14.43
C VAL A 134 10.08 -3.71 -13.89
N PRO A 135 9.11 -4.11 -14.74
CA PRO A 135 7.77 -4.41 -14.27
C PRO A 135 7.75 -5.75 -13.52
N VAL A 136 7.18 -5.75 -12.32
CA VAL A 136 6.84 -6.98 -11.59
C VAL A 136 5.33 -7.17 -11.67
N ARG A 137 4.89 -8.29 -12.27
CA ARG A 137 3.47 -8.55 -12.49
C ARG A 137 2.82 -9.08 -11.21
N GLY A 138 1.80 -8.36 -10.72
CA GLY A 138 0.87 -8.86 -9.70
C GLY A 138 -0.47 -9.22 -10.33
N GLN A 139 -1.09 -10.31 -9.87
CA GLN A 139 -2.46 -10.69 -10.24
C GLN A 139 -3.31 -10.79 -8.98
N VAL A 140 -4.52 -10.24 -9.04
CA VAL A 140 -5.46 -10.18 -7.91
C VAL A 140 -6.83 -10.65 -8.38
N ILE A 141 -7.47 -11.52 -7.60
CA ILE A 141 -8.88 -11.91 -7.78
C ILE A 141 -9.69 -11.18 -6.73
N LYS A 142 -10.73 -10.46 -7.15
CA LYS A 142 -11.68 -9.80 -6.25
C LYS A 142 -12.90 -10.68 -6.12
N ILE A 143 -13.24 -11.04 -4.88
CA ILE A 143 -14.43 -11.81 -4.53
C ILE A 143 -15.26 -11.02 -3.53
N GLN A 144 -16.57 -11.23 -3.53
CA GLN A 144 -17.45 -10.74 -2.48
C GLN A 144 -17.56 -11.80 -1.39
N CYS A 145 -17.24 -11.41 -0.15
CA CYS A 145 -17.31 -12.28 1.02
C CYS A 145 -17.61 -11.42 2.25
N ASP A 146 -18.38 -11.95 3.20
CA ASP A 146 -18.81 -11.23 4.40
C ASP A 146 -17.74 -11.18 5.49
N THR A 147 -16.65 -11.95 5.34
CA THR A 147 -15.52 -11.95 6.27
C THR A 147 -14.20 -11.88 5.49
N ALA A 148 -13.39 -10.88 5.79
CA ALA A 148 -12.06 -10.71 5.21
C ALA A 148 -11.00 -10.88 6.29
N ILE A 149 -10.13 -11.87 6.12
CA ILE A 149 -8.89 -11.99 6.88
C ILE A 149 -7.77 -11.69 5.89
N LEU A 150 -6.94 -10.70 6.20
CA LEU A 150 -5.71 -10.48 5.44
C LEU A 150 -4.76 -11.63 5.75
N MET A 151 -4.47 -12.44 4.74
CA MET A 151 -3.51 -13.52 4.84
C MET A 151 -2.39 -13.31 3.83
N GLN A 152 -1.17 -13.37 4.32
CA GLN A 152 0.02 -13.39 3.47
C GLN A 152 0.77 -14.69 3.68
N GLU A 153 0.90 -15.48 2.61
CA GLU A 153 1.89 -16.54 2.54
C GLU A 153 3.22 -15.88 2.17
N GLY A 154 4.16 -15.87 3.10
CA GLY A 154 5.47 -15.33 2.80
C GLY A 154 6.26 -16.33 1.97
N ARG A 155 6.49 -16.01 0.69
CA ARG A 155 7.42 -16.71 -0.18
C ARG A 155 8.63 -15.82 -0.42
N ILE A 156 9.83 -16.39 -0.37
CA ILE A 156 11.06 -15.68 -0.76
C ILE A 156 11.05 -15.62 -2.30
N PHE A 157 11.08 -14.42 -2.87
CA PHE A 157 11.35 -14.20 -4.30
C PHE A 157 12.85 -14.12 -4.55
#